data_AF-A0A5C4SMG3-F1
#
_entry.id   AF-A0A5C4SMG3-F1
#
_cell.length_a   1.000
_cell.length_b   1.000
_cell.length_c   1.000
_cell.angle_alpha   90.00
_cell.angle_beta   90.00
_cell.angle_gamma   90.00
#
_symmetry.space_group_name_H-M   'P 1'
#
loop_
_entity.id
_entity.type
_entity.pdbx_description
1 polymer ?
#
loop_
_entity_poly.entity_id
_entity_poly.type
_entity_poly.pdbx_seq_one_letter_code
_entity_poly.pdbx_strand_id
1 'polypeptide(L)'
;MDILIIIFTVYGISAIITIGKLFEPLRDLAEKHSPNFWKHLTSCMQCLPFWVGILVSLLTETPVKVTCEGCHPLLSTFFTYLFSGAFFSGTTLLIHTIFIRLKRSDWNNFQEQKKQRKTKRVLFNETKF
;
A
#
# COMPACT_ATOMS: atom_id res chain seq x y z
N MET A 1 -20.21 7.30 -4.70
CA MET A 1 -19.26 6.22 -5.09
C MET A 1 -19.06 5.32 -3.91
N ASP A 2 -19.03 4.01 -4.10
CA ASP A 2 -18.76 3.09 -2.98
C ASP A 2 -17.35 3.34 -2.46
N ILE A 3 -17.24 3.59 -1.15
CA ILE A 3 -15.99 3.92 -0.45
C ILE A 3 -14.90 2.88 -0.74
N LEU A 4 -15.28 1.61 -0.90
CA LEU A 4 -14.39 0.51 -1.28
C LEU A 4 -13.66 0.75 -2.60
N ILE A 5 -14.36 1.26 -3.62
CA ILE A 5 -13.76 1.54 -4.94
C ILE A 5 -12.71 2.63 -4.82
N ILE A 6 -12.98 3.67 -4.02
CA ILE A 6 -12.05 4.77 -3.78
C ILE A 6 -10.81 4.25 -3.05
N ILE A 7 -10.99 3.43 -2.01
CA ILE A 7 -9.87 2.80 -1.27
C ILE A 7 -9.00 1.96 -2.20
N PHE A 8 -9.61 1.11 -3.05
CA PHE A 8 -8.85 0.29 -4.00
C PHE A 8 -8.14 1.14 -5.07
N THR A 9 -8.75 2.24 -5.50
CA THR A 9 -8.14 3.18 -6.46
C THR A 9 -6.91 3.86 -5.86
N VAL A 10 -7.03 4.40 -4.64
CA VAL A 10 -5.91 5.01 -3.90
C VAL A 10 -4.80 4.00 -3.65
N TYR A 11 -5.16 2.77 -3.27
CA TYR A 11 -4.21 1.67 -3.09
C TYR A 11 -3.49 1.33 -4.41
N GLY A 12 -4.24 1.17 -5.50
CA GLY A 12 -3.69 0.81 -6.81
C GLY A 12 -2.71 1.85 -7.34
N ILE A 13 -3.08 3.14 -7.31
CA ILE A 13 -2.20 4.24 -7.71
C ILE A 13 -0.93 4.23 -6.86
N SER A 14 -1.08 4.14 -5.55
CA SER A 14 0.06 4.14 -4.62
C SER A 14 0.96 2.93 -4.85
N ALA A 15 0.40 1.74 -5.06
CA ALA A 15 1.15 0.51 -5.32
C ALA A 15 1.94 0.55 -6.63
N ILE A 16 1.35 1.10 -7.69
CA ILE A 16 2.04 1.28 -8.97
C ILE A 16 3.25 2.20 -8.80
N ILE A 17 3.12 3.28 -8.03
CA ILE A 17 4.22 4.24 -7.81
C ILE A 17 5.29 3.66 -6.87
N THR A 18 4.90 2.98 -5.79
CA THR A 18 5.85 2.50 -4.76
C THR A 18 6.53 1.18 -5.12
N ILE A 19 5.83 0.26 -5.80
CA ILE A 19 6.28 -1.13 -6.03
C ILE A 19 6.47 -1.40 -7.53
N GLY A 20 5.77 -0.67 -8.40
CA GLY A 20 5.80 -0.90 -9.83
C GLY A 20 7.16 -0.54 -10.44
N LYS A 21 7.71 -1.46 -11.24
CA LYS A 21 8.92 -1.20 -12.04
C LYS A 21 8.76 -0.06 -13.06
N LEU A 22 7.52 0.25 -13.43
CA LEU A 22 7.19 1.30 -14.39
C LEU A 22 7.61 2.71 -13.89
N PHE A 23 7.59 2.94 -12.58
CA PHE A 23 7.96 4.22 -11.98
C PHE A 23 9.37 4.21 -11.34
N GLU A 24 10.17 3.16 -11.55
CA GLU A 24 11.59 3.13 -11.16
C GLU A 24 12.38 4.37 -11.64
N PRO A 25 12.34 4.78 -12.93
CA PRO A 25 13.11 5.95 -13.37
C PRO A 25 12.61 7.27 -12.75
N LEU A 26 11.32 7.37 -12.45
CA LEU A 26 10.73 8.54 -11.78
C LEU A 26 11.12 8.61 -10.31
N ARG A 27 11.27 7.46 -9.64
CA ARG A 27 11.79 7.39 -8.26
C ARG A 27 13.25 7.79 -8.19
N ASP A 28 14.07 7.32 -9.13
CA ASP A 28 15.49 7.70 -9.20
C ASP A 28 15.68 9.20 -9.48
N LEU A 29 14.80 9.78 -10.32
CA LEU A 29 14.82 11.21 -10.63
C LEU A 29 14.33 12.06 -9.44
N ALA A 30 13.34 11.57 -8.69
CA ALA A 30 12.89 12.19 -7.45
C ALA A 30 13.94 12.11 -6.33
N GLU A 31 14.69 11.00 -6.26
CA GLU A 31 15.83 10.84 -5.35
C GLU A 31 16.95 11.83 -5.67
N LYS A 32 17.20 12.10 -6.96
CA LYS A 32 18.20 13.08 -7.41
C LYS A 32 17.81 14.53 -7.09
N HIS A 33 16.52 14.86 -7.05
CA HIS A 33 16.05 16.23 -6.82
C HIS A 33 15.86 16.57 -5.33
N SER A 34 15.49 15.59 -4.49
CA SER A 34 15.36 15.81 -3.04
C SER A 34 15.50 14.49 -2.27
N PRO A 35 16.68 14.21 -1.70
CA PRO A 35 16.98 12.91 -1.10
C PRO A 35 16.23 12.62 0.21
N ASN A 36 15.73 13.64 0.91
CA ASN A 36 15.17 13.47 2.26
C ASN A 36 13.64 13.32 2.27
N PHE A 37 12.91 14.08 1.45
CA PHE A 37 11.43 14.07 1.49
C PHE A 37 10.84 13.14 0.43
N TRP A 38 11.24 13.30 -0.83
CA TRP A 38 10.63 12.59 -1.96
C TRP A 38 11.04 11.12 -2.04
N LYS A 39 12.27 10.79 -1.62
CA LYS A 39 12.70 9.39 -1.45
C LYS A 39 11.84 8.65 -0.43
N HIS A 40 11.59 9.28 0.72
CA HIS A 40 10.79 8.67 1.76
C HIS A 40 9.33 8.56 1.32
N LEU A 41 8.79 9.61 0.69
CA LEU A 41 7.42 9.61 0.16
C LEU A 41 7.17 8.47 -0.83
N THR A 42 8.06 8.33 -1.82
CA THR A 42 7.89 7.39 -2.93
C THR A 42 8.21 5.95 -2.57
N SER A 43 8.97 5.72 -1.49
CA SER A 43 9.33 4.39 -0.99
C SER A 43 8.40 3.90 0.14
N CYS A 44 7.74 4.82 0.85
CA CYS A 44 6.87 4.52 1.98
C CYS A 44 5.44 4.21 1.54
N MET A 45 5.02 2.96 1.76
CA MET A 45 3.66 2.46 1.47
C MET A 45 2.55 3.09 2.32
N GLN A 46 2.88 3.96 3.27
CA GLN A 46 1.93 4.69 4.12
C GLN A 46 1.89 6.19 3.80
N CYS A 47 3.01 6.73 3.32
CA CYS A 47 3.23 8.16 3.11
C CYS A 47 2.66 8.62 1.76
N LEU A 48 2.85 7.83 0.70
CA LEU A 48 2.26 8.13 -0.61
C LEU A 48 0.72 8.09 -0.59
N PRO A 49 0.07 7.06 -0.03
CA PRO A 49 -1.39 7.01 0.06
C PRO A 49 -2.02 8.13 0.88
N PHE A 50 -1.28 8.73 1.83
CA PHE A 50 -1.76 9.91 2.55
C PHE A 50 -1.97 11.09 1.59
N TRP A 51 -0.95 11.42 0.79
CA TRP A 51 -1.03 12.51 -0.19
C TRP A 51 -1.96 12.20 -1.35
N VAL A 52 -1.92 10.97 -1.87
CA VAL A 52 -2.85 10.52 -2.91
C VAL A 52 -4.29 10.53 -2.39
N GLY A 53 -4.50 10.10 -1.14
CA GLY A 53 -5.81 10.13 -0.49
C GLY A 53 -6.38 11.53 -0.31
N ILE A 54 -5.54 12.51 0.04
CA ILE A 54 -5.95 13.94 0.08
C ILE A 54 -6.34 14.42 -1.33
N LEU A 55 -5.51 14.14 -2.34
CA LEU A 55 -5.76 14.58 -3.71
C LEU A 55 -7.04 13.94 -4.29
N VAL A 56 -7.25 12.64 -4.04
CA VAL A 56 -8.49 11.95 -4.43
C VAL A 56 -9.68 12.51 -3.66
N SER A 57 -9.55 12.81 -2.37
CA SER A 57 -10.63 13.41 -1.57
C SER A 57 -11.02 14.83 -2.03
N LEU A 58 -10.10 15.55 -2.69
CA LEU A 58 -10.39 16.85 -3.32
C LEU A 58 -11.21 16.68 -4.61
N LEU A 59 -10.98 15.58 -5.35
CA LEU A 59 -11.65 15.30 -6.63
C LEU A 59 -12.97 14.55 -6.46
N THR A 60 -13.05 13.69 -5.47
CA THR A 60 -14.21 12.87 -5.12
C THR A 60 -14.54 13.19 -3.67
N GLU A 61 -15.70 13.77 -3.41
CA GLU A 61 -16.15 14.23 -2.08
C GLU A 61 -15.65 13.39 -0.89
N THR A 62 -15.24 14.06 0.19
CA THR A 62 -14.57 13.39 1.32
C THR A 62 -15.52 12.40 2.01
N PRO A 63 -15.06 11.15 2.27
CA PRO A 63 -15.86 10.16 2.99
C PRO A 63 -15.94 10.48 4.50
N VAL A 64 -14.99 11.25 5.00
CA VAL A 64 -14.96 11.74 6.39
C VAL A 64 -15.30 13.23 6.34
N LYS A 65 -16.25 13.67 7.16
CA LYS A 65 -16.56 15.09 7.37
C LYS A 65 -16.45 15.36 8.86
N VAL A 66 -15.49 16.20 9.24
CA VAL A 66 -15.31 16.60 10.63
C VAL A 66 -15.99 17.95 10.81
N THR A 67 -17.20 17.93 11.36
CA THR A 67 -17.91 19.15 11.77
C THR A 67 -17.52 19.49 13.20
N CYS A 68 -16.93 20.66 13.40
CA CYS A 68 -16.63 21.18 14.73
C CYS A 68 -17.56 22.37 15.00
N GLU A 69 -18.50 22.18 15.93
CA GLU A 69 -19.38 23.26 16.39
C GLU A 69 -18.55 24.33 17.10
N GLY A 70 -18.43 25.50 16.48
CA GLY A 70 -17.70 26.66 17.04
C GLY A 70 -16.34 26.99 16.41
N CYS A 71 -15.86 26.21 15.43
CA CYS A 71 -14.61 26.53 14.71
C CYS A 71 -14.84 27.32 13.41
N HIS A 72 -13.82 28.08 13.00
CA HIS A 72 -13.80 28.76 11.70
C HIS A 72 -13.90 27.72 10.56
N PRO A 73 -14.70 27.96 9.50
CA PRO A 73 -14.98 26.97 8.45
C PRO A 73 -13.72 26.44 7.74
N LEU A 74 -12.70 27.28 7.56
CA LEU A 74 -11.40 26.86 7.02
C LEU A 74 -10.73 25.76 7.84
N LEU A 75 -10.83 25.84 9.17
CA LEU A 75 -10.18 24.89 10.07
C LEU A 75 -10.88 23.53 10.01
N SER A 76 -12.22 23.52 9.97
CA SER A 76 -13.00 22.29 9.82
C SER A 76 -12.72 21.58 8.49
N THR A 77 -12.52 22.36 7.43
CA THR A 77 -12.17 21.87 6.09
C THR A 77 -10.77 21.26 6.07
N PHE A 78 -9.79 21.93 6.68
CA PHE A 78 -8.43 21.42 6.80
C PHE A 78 -8.37 20.08 7.55
N PHE A 79 -9.01 19.99 8.72
CA PHE A 79 -9.05 18.73 9.48
C PHE A 79 -9.76 17.63 8.70
N THR A 80 -10.83 17.95 7.98
CA THR A 80 -11.56 16.99 7.15
C THR A 80 -10.65 16.33 6.11
N TYR A 81 -9.85 17.11 5.37
CA TYR A 81 -8.90 16.55 4.40
C TYR A 81 -7.74 15.80 5.06
N LEU A 82 -7.23 16.32 6.18
CA LEU A 82 -6.14 15.68 6.93
C LEU A 82 -6.56 14.30 7.47
N PHE A 83 -7.76 14.21 8.05
CA PHE A 83 -8.33 12.94 8.51
C PHE A 83 -8.67 12.00 7.35
N SER A 84 -9.11 12.51 6.21
CA SER A 84 -9.32 11.70 5.01
C SER A 84 -8.00 11.09 4.52
N GLY A 85 -6.93 11.88 4.45
CA GLY A 85 -5.58 11.38 4.15
C GLY A 85 -5.11 10.31 5.12
N ALA A 86 -5.31 10.53 6.43
CA ALA A 86 -4.96 9.55 7.47
C ALA A 86 -5.77 8.25 7.34
N PHE A 87 -7.06 8.34 7.01
CA PHE A 87 -7.94 7.20 6.78
C PHE A 87 -7.48 6.35 5.59
N PHE A 88 -7.17 6.98 4.45
CA PHE A 88 -6.63 6.27 3.28
C PHE A 88 -5.24 5.69 3.55
N SER A 89 -4.38 6.38 4.28
CA SER A 89 -3.08 5.88 4.72
C SER A 89 -3.20 4.61 5.60
N GLY A 90 -4.10 4.61 6.58
CA GLY A 90 -4.34 3.46 7.44
C GLY A 90 -4.94 2.26 6.69
N THR A 91 -5.94 2.50 5.84
CA THR A 91 -6.60 1.43 5.07
C THR A 91 -5.65 0.77 4.06
N THR A 92 -4.86 1.57 3.34
CA THR A 92 -3.86 1.04 2.40
C THR A 92 -2.76 0.26 3.10
N LEU A 93 -2.28 0.72 4.26
CA LEU A 93 -1.31 -0.03 5.07
C LEU A 93 -1.88 -1.39 5.52
N LEU A 94 -3.14 -1.40 5.99
CA LEU A 94 -3.82 -2.62 6.42
C LEU A 94 -3.94 -3.61 5.25
N ILE A 95 -4.39 -3.16 4.09
CA ILE A 95 -4.48 -3.95 2.86
C ILE A 95 -3.10 -4.49 2.48
N HIS A 96 -2.08 -3.64 2.43
CA HIS A 96 -0.72 -4.03 2.08
C HIS A 96 -0.16 -5.10 3.04
N THR A 97 -0.41 -4.95 4.33
CA THR A 97 0.03 -5.90 5.37
C THR A 97 -0.65 -7.26 5.19
N ILE A 98 -1.94 -7.28 4.87
CA ILE A 98 -2.68 -8.52 4.57
C ILE A 98 -2.07 -9.21 3.34
N PHE A 99 -1.83 -8.46 2.26
CA PHE A 99 -1.20 -9.01 1.05
C PHE A 99 0.18 -9.62 1.32
N ILE A 100 1.02 -8.95 2.11
CA ILE A 100 2.34 -9.50 2.47
C ILE A 100 2.20 -10.79 3.26
N ARG A 101 1.24 -10.86 4.21
CA ARG A 101 1.01 -12.08 5.00
C ARG A 101 0.51 -13.24 4.15
N LEU A 102 -0.44 -12.99 3.25
CA LEU A 102 -0.94 -14.00 2.32
C LEU A 102 0.18 -14.52 1.41
N LYS A 103 0.95 -13.61 0.80
CA LYS A 103 2.09 -13.98 -0.05
C LYS A 103 3.16 -14.79 0.71
N ARG A 104 3.39 -14.47 1.99
CA ARG A 104 4.31 -15.22 2.85
C ARG A 104 3.79 -16.62 3.15
N SER A 105 2.49 -16.78 3.41
CA SER A 105 1.87 -18.09 3.63
C SER A 105 2.00 -18.98 2.40
N ASP A 106 1.67 -18.46 1.22
CA ASP A 106 1.82 -19.18 -0.05
C ASP A 106 3.27 -19.61 -0.32
N TRP A 107 4.23 -18.72 -0.06
CA TRP A 107 5.65 -19.03 -0.23
C TRP A 107 6.10 -20.16 0.71
N ASN A 108 5.67 -20.14 1.97
CA ASN A 108 6.02 -21.18 2.94
C ASN A 108 5.46 -22.55 2.51
N ASN A 109 4.19 -22.59 2.09
CA ASN A 109 3.55 -23.80 1.57
C ASN A 109 4.31 -24.36 0.36
N PHE A 110 4.76 -23.49 -0.54
CA PHE A 110 5.54 -23.89 -1.70
C PHE A 110 6.91 -24.50 -1.35
N GLN A 111 7.60 -23.97 -0.33
CA GLN A 111 8.86 -24.52 0.15
C GLN A 111 8.68 -25.89 0.81
N GLU A 112 7.62 -26.07 1.60
CA GLU A 112 7.29 -27.37 2.19
C GLU A 112 7.03 -28.42 1.11
N GLN A 113 6.26 -28.08 0.07
CA GLN A 113 6.03 -28.95 -1.08
C GLN A 113 7.33 -29.35 -1.78
N LYS A 114 8.28 -28.41 -1.94
CA LYS A 114 9.61 -28.73 -2.50
C LYS A 114 10.40 -29.67 -1.60
N LYS A 115 10.36 -29.50 -0.27
CA LYS A 115 11.04 -30.38 0.69
C LYS A 115 10.47 -31.80 0.60
N GLN A 116 9.14 -31.94 0.62
CA GLN A 116 8.45 -33.22 0.47
C GLN A 116 8.80 -33.93 -0.86
N ARG A 117 8.83 -33.19 -1.97
CA ARG A 117 9.25 -33.75 -3.28
C ARG A 117 10.71 -34.20 -3.31
N LYS A 118 11.60 -33.51 -2.60
CA LYS A 118 13.02 -33.93 -2.46
C LYS A 118 13.10 -35.21 -1.63
N THR A 119 12.45 -35.26 -0.47
CA THR A 119 12.43 -36.45 0.40
C THR A 119 11.86 -37.68 -0.30
N LYS A 120 10.73 -37.56 -1.01
CA LYS A 120 10.16 -38.67 -1.79
C LYS A 120 11.10 -39.18 -2.89
N ARG A 121 11.85 -38.28 -3.55
CA ARG A 121 12.86 -38.68 -4.56
C ARG A 121 14.03 -39.45 -3.97
N VAL A 122 14.49 -39.06 -2.77
CA VAL A 122 15.57 -39.79 -2.08
C VAL A 122 15.10 -41.19 -1.69
N LEU A 123 13.93 -41.30 -1.05
CA LEU A 123 13.36 -42.60 -0.65
C LEU A 123 13.14 -43.54 -1.84
N PHE A 124 12.63 -43.02 -2.97
CA PHE A 124 12.42 -43.84 -4.18
C PHE A 124 13.73 -44.37 -4.79
N ASN A 125 14.82 -43.60 -4.71
CA ASN A 125 16.13 -44.04 -5.20
C ASN A 125 16.77 -45.09 -4.29
N GLU A 126 16.52 -45.07 -2.98
CA GLU A 126 17.03 -46.09 -2.05
C GLU A 126 16.30 -47.44 -2.17
N THR A 127 15.01 -47.45 -2.50
CA THR A 127 14.23 -48.68 -2.71
C THR A 127 14.51 -49.42 -4.03
N LYS A 128 15.39 -48.88 -4.89
CA LYS A 128 15.68 -49.43 -6.22
C LYS A 128 17.01 -50.18 -6.30
N PHE A 129 17.70 -50.32 -5.16
CA PHE A 129 18.84 -51.22 -4.94
C PHE A 129 18.37 -52.45 -4.16
#